data_AF-A0A0F9CB55-F1
#
_entry.id   AF-A0A0F9CB55-F1
#
_cell.length_a   1.000
_cell.length_b   1.000
_cell.length_c   1.000
_cell.angle_alpha   90.00
_cell.angle_beta   90.00
_cell.angle_gamma   90.00
#
_symmetry.space_group_name_H-M   'P 1'
#
loop_
_entity.id
_entity.type
_entity.pdbx_description
1 polymer ?
#
loop_
_entity_poly.entity_id
_entity_poly.type
_entity_poly.pdbx_seq_one_letter_code
_entity_poly.pdbx_strand_id
1 'polypeptide(L)'
;MSITEGRRSRASRIWRWVGRHIGPLISLAALAGLVWWASRQGAPSFPTQASKLALVVAAVGVYAVATVARGWRWHKILQHSHIDHRTIDAYALVVVGYMGNTVLPMRGGELVRTVLLGQRSSSLKREIFGSIIAERLLDVVALVLMFALVTWLKVAGSPVG
;
A
#
# COMPACT_ATOMS: atom_id res chain seq x y z
N MET A 1 -20.84 47.58 -7.10
CA MET A 1 -19.40 47.43 -6.79
C MET A 1 -19.28 46.62 -5.50
N SER A 2 -18.37 45.64 -5.49
CA SER A 2 -18.38 44.35 -4.77
C SER A 2 -18.35 44.37 -3.22
N ILE A 3 -19.27 43.64 -2.58
CA ILE A 3 -19.20 43.25 -1.14
C ILE A 3 -19.00 41.71 -0.97
N THR A 4 -18.83 40.94 -2.05
CA THR A 4 -18.87 39.46 -2.00
C THR A 4 -17.51 38.74 -1.90
N GLU A 5 -16.37 39.43 -1.92
CA GLU A 5 -15.04 38.76 -1.93
C GLU A 5 -14.47 38.42 -0.54
N GLY A 6 -14.97 38.99 0.55
CA GLY A 6 -14.36 38.83 1.88
C GLY A 6 -14.59 37.48 2.57
N ARG A 7 -15.56 36.67 2.15
CA ARG A 7 -16.03 35.50 2.93
C ARG A 7 -15.46 34.14 2.48
N ARG A 8 -14.81 34.07 1.30
CA ARG A 8 -14.21 32.83 0.77
C ARG A 8 -12.81 32.51 1.34
N SER A 9 -12.19 33.41 2.10
CA SER A 9 -10.80 33.25 2.58
C SER A 9 -10.65 32.60 3.97
N ARG A 10 -11.71 32.54 4.81
CA ARG A 10 -11.67 31.90 6.14
C ARG A 10 -12.08 30.43 6.12
N ALA A 11 -13.09 30.05 5.34
CA ALA A 11 -13.55 28.67 5.24
C ALA A 11 -12.44 27.73 4.75
N SER A 12 -11.64 28.15 3.76
CA SER A 12 -10.49 27.38 3.27
C SER A 12 -9.37 27.23 4.30
N ARG A 13 -9.27 28.12 5.30
CA ARG A 13 -8.22 28.08 6.32
C ARG A 13 -8.56 27.09 7.43
N ILE A 14 -9.81 27.07 7.87
CA ILE A 14 -10.32 26.13 8.89
C ILE A 14 -10.33 24.71 8.34
N TRP A 15 -10.82 24.48 7.12
CA TRP A 15 -10.78 23.14 6.50
C TRP A 15 -9.35 22.62 6.28
N ARG A 16 -8.37 23.50 6.01
CA ARG A 16 -6.94 23.14 5.94
C ARG A 16 -6.33 22.80 7.30
N TRP A 17 -6.78 23.43 8.38
CA TRP A 17 -6.31 23.17 9.75
C TRP A 17 -6.94 21.88 10.30
N VAL A 18 -8.26 21.77 10.17
CA VAL A 18 -9.06 20.61 10.55
C VAL A 18 -8.55 19.35 9.84
N GLY A 19 -8.33 19.40 8.52
CA GLY A 19 -7.76 18.26 7.78
C GLY A 19 -6.31 17.90 8.18
N ARG A 20 -5.50 18.89 8.59
CA ARG A 20 -4.09 18.67 8.95
C ARG A 20 -3.91 18.02 10.32
N HIS A 21 -4.83 18.27 11.26
CA HIS A 21 -4.72 17.74 12.62
C HIS A 21 -5.60 16.52 12.88
N ILE A 22 -6.73 16.37 12.17
CA ILE A 22 -7.60 15.19 12.33
C ILE A 22 -6.87 13.90 11.96
N GLY A 23 -6.13 13.87 10.85
CA GLY A 23 -5.44 12.66 10.39
C GLY A 23 -4.43 12.10 11.42
N PRO A 24 -3.50 12.93 11.92
CA PRO A 24 -2.58 12.52 12.98
C PRO A 24 -3.29 12.11 14.27
N LEU A 25 -4.35 12.82 14.68
CA LEU A 25 -5.11 12.49 15.90
C LEU A 25 -5.80 11.14 15.80
N ILE A 26 -6.47 10.85 14.67
CA ILE A 26 -7.07 9.54 14.41
C ILE A 26 -6.00 8.45 14.41
N SER A 27 -4.86 8.70 13.76
CA SER A 27 -3.75 7.74 13.68
C SER A 27 -3.17 7.44 15.07
N LEU A 28 -2.99 8.46 15.91
CA LEU A 28 -2.51 8.33 17.29
C LEU A 28 -3.52 7.58 18.17
N ALA A 29 -4.81 7.88 18.05
CA ALA A 29 -5.86 7.19 18.79
C ALA A 29 -5.94 5.70 18.38
N ALA A 30 -5.86 5.41 17.08
CA ALA A 30 -5.82 4.04 16.58
C ALA A 30 -4.57 3.28 17.05
N LEU A 31 -3.40 3.92 17.03
CA LEU A 31 -2.16 3.33 17.52
C LEU A 31 -2.23 3.05 19.03
N ALA A 32 -2.75 4.00 19.82
CA ALA A 32 -2.93 3.83 21.26
C ALA A 32 -3.89 2.68 21.58
N GLY A 33 -5.02 2.59 20.85
CA GLY A 33 -5.96 1.48 20.96
C GLY A 33 -5.32 0.13 20.60
N LEU A 34 -4.51 0.09 19.54
CA LEU A 34 -3.78 -1.12 19.14
C LEU A 34 -2.77 -1.55 20.19
N VAL A 35 -1.98 -0.62 20.74
CA VAL A 35 -0.97 -0.89 21.77
C VAL A 35 -1.64 -1.38 23.05
N TRP A 36 -2.75 -0.75 23.46
CA TRP A 36 -3.54 -1.18 24.61
C TRP A 36 -4.15 -2.56 24.43
N TRP A 37 -4.61 -2.89 23.22
CA TRP A 37 -5.12 -4.22 22.89
C TRP A 37 -4.01 -5.27 22.82
N ALA A 38 -2.85 -4.92 22.26
CA ALA A 38 -1.70 -5.79 22.13
C ALA A 38 -1.04 -6.09 23.50
N SER A 39 -0.99 -5.10 24.41
CA SER A 39 -0.42 -5.28 25.76
C SER A 39 -1.26 -6.21 26.64
N ARG A 40 -2.52 -6.44 26.30
CA ARG A 40 -3.41 -7.40 26.97
C ARG A 40 -3.31 -8.83 26.42
N GLN A 41 -2.51 -9.05 25.38
CA GLN A 41 -2.29 -10.39 24.82
C GLN A 41 -1.06 -11.05 25.45
N GLY A 42 -1.14 -12.37 25.63
CA GLY A 42 0.00 -13.17 26.04
C GLY A 42 1.12 -13.09 25.02
N ALA A 43 2.37 -13.21 25.48
CA ALA A 43 3.53 -13.18 24.60
C ALA A 43 3.44 -14.28 23.53
N PRO A 44 3.65 -13.95 22.24
CA PRO A 44 3.68 -14.96 21.19
C PRO A 44 4.85 -15.91 21.44
N SER A 45 4.56 -17.20 21.56
CA SER A 45 5.61 -18.23 21.65
C SER A 45 6.09 -18.61 20.26
N PHE A 46 7.41 -18.75 20.09
CA PHE A 46 7.95 -19.22 18.83
C PHE A 46 7.53 -20.67 18.59
N PRO A 47 7.09 -21.02 17.37
CA PRO A 47 6.76 -22.39 17.04
C PRO A 47 8.02 -23.26 17.09
N THR A 48 8.16 -24.07 18.13
CA THR A 48 9.25 -25.05 18.29
C THR A 48 8.96 -26.39 17.62
N GLN A 49 7.71 -26.62 17.21
CA GLN A 49 7.29 -27.84 16.52
C GLN A 49 7.65 -27.78 15.02
N ALA A 50 8.20 -28.86 14.47
CA ALA A 50 8.62 -28.95 13.07
C ALA A 50 7.49 -28.64 12.07
N SER A 51 6.26 -29.07 12.34
CA SER A 51 5.08 -28.78 11.51
C SER A 51 4.77 -27.29 11.44
N LYS A 52 4.93 -26.57 12.55
CA LYS A 52 4.71 -25.12 12.63
C LYS A 52 5.87 -24.34 11.97
N LEU A 53 7.09 -24.84 12.05
CA LEU A 53 8.23 -24.29 11.31
C LEU A 53 8.06 -24.44 9.80
N ALA A 54 7.54 -25.58 9.33
CA ALA A 54 7.21 -25.78 7.92
C ALA A 54 6.19 -24.75 7.41
N LEU A 55 5.19 -24.39 8.23
CA LEU A 55 4.24 -23.32 7.90
C LEU A 55 4.91 -21.95 7.79
N VAL A 56 5.88 -21.62 8.65
CA VAL A 56 6.65 -20.37 8.55
C VAL A 56 7.45 -20.34 7.26
N VAL A 57 8.14 -21.43 6.92
CA VAL A 57 8.89 -21.55 5.66
C VAL A 57 7.95 -21.42 4.45
N ALA A 58 6.80 -22.09 4.48
CA ALA A 58 5.79 -21.97 3.44
C ALA A 58 5.28 -20.53 3.31
N ALA A 59 5.01 -19.83 4.42
CA ALA A 59 4.58 -18.44 4.41
C ALA A 59 5.65 -17.51 3.81
N VAL A 60 6.92 -17.71 4.15
CA VAL A 60 8.04 -16.98 3.55
C VAL A 60 8.15 -17.28 2.05
N GLY A 61 8.01 -18.54 1.64
CA GLY A 61 7.99 -18.94 0.24
C GLY A 61 6.87 -18.27 -0.56
N VAL A 62 5.64 -18.30 -0.03
CA VAL A 62 4.49 -17.61 -0.62
C VAL A 62 4.73 -16.10 -0.70
N TYR A 63 5.30 -15.49 0.34
CA TYR A 63 5.64 -14.07 0.33
C TYR A 63 6.69 -13.73 -0.74
N ALA A 64 7.72 -14.57 -0.90
CA ALA A 64 8.74 -14.41 -1.92
C ALA A 64 8.14 -14.51 -3.33
N VAL A 65 7.31 -15.53 -3.59
CA VAL A 65 6.60 -15.69 -4.87
C VAL A 65 5.70 -14.48 -5.14
N ALA A 66 4.93 -14.03 -4.15
CA ALA A 66 4.09 -12.84 -4.28
C ALA A 66 4.91 -11.58 -4.59
N THR A 67 6.10 -11.46 -4.00
CA THR A 67 7.01 -10.33 -4.25
C THR A 67 7.58 -10.36 -5.66
N VAL A 68 7.97 -11.54 -6.15
CA VAL A 68 8.40 -11.73 -7.55
C VAL A 68 7.26 -11.43 -8.52
N ALA A 69 6.05 -11.91 -8.25
CA ALA A 69 4.87 -11.64 -9.08
C ALA A 69 4.57 -10.13 -9.16
N ARG A 70 4.76 -9.38 -8.06
CA ARG A 70 4.64 -7.91 -8.06
C ARG A 70 5.71 -7.24 -8.90
N GLY A 71 6.96 -7.70 -8.80
CA GLY A 71 8.05 -7.24 -9.67
C GLY A 71 7.75 -7.47 -11.14
N TRP A 72 7.26 -8.67 -11.49
CA TRP A 72 6.83 -9.02 -12.84
C TRP A 72 5.69 -8.14 -13.34
N ARG A 73 4.66 -7.92 -12.51
CA ARG A 73 3.55 -7.03 -12.85
C ARG A 73 4.03 -5.61 -13.13
N TRP A 74 4.88 -5.06 -12.27
CA TRP A 74 5.37 -3.71 -12.45
C TRP A 74 6.27 -3.59 -13.69
N HIS A 75 7.13 -4.58 -13.95
CA HIS A 75 7.88 -4.69 -15.21
C HIS A 75 6.96 -4.62 -16.43
N LYS A 76 5.84 -5.36 -16.43
CA LYS A 76 4.84 -5.30 -17.50
C LYS A 76 4.22 -3.92 -17.65
N ILE A 77 3.87 -3.25 -16.54
CA ILE A 77 3.30 -1.89 -16.60
C ILE A 77 4.32 -0.90 -17.19
N LEU A 78 5.59 -0.98 -16.77
CA LEU A 78 6.66 -0.12 -17.28
C LEU A 78 6.88 -0.34 -18.79
N GLN A 79 6.84 -1.60 -19.26
CA GLN A 79 6.89 -1.93 -20.69
C GLN A 79 5.73 -1.33 -21.48
N HIS A 80 4.49 -1.48 -20.99
CA HIS A 80 3.30 -0.92 -21.67
C HIS A 80 3.30 0.61 -21.68
N SER A 81 3.96 1.23 -20.71
CA SER A 81 4.08 2.69 -20.61
C SER A 81 5.31 3.23 -21.37
N HIS A 82 6.04 2.38 -22.12
CA HIS A 82 7.28 2.73 -22.83
C HIS A 82 8.35 3.38 -21.93
N ILE A 83 8.38 3.03 -20.64
CA ILE A 83 9.37 3.54 -19.69
C ILE A 83 10.65 2.70 -19.83
N ASP A 84 11.76 3.36 -20.18
CA ASP A 84 13.06 2.70 -20.26
C ASP A 84 13.51 2.23 -18.88
N HIS A 85 13.82 0.94 -18.75
CA HIS A 85 14.27 0.33 -17.50
C HIS A 85 14.95 -1.02 -17.74
N ARG A 86 15.84 -1.40 -16.82
CA ARG A 86 16.37 -2.77 -16.78
C ARG A 86 15.38 -3.69 -16.09
N THR A 87 15.23 -4.91 -16.57
CA THR A 87 14.36 -5.92 -15.95
C THR A 87 14.68 -6.10 -14.46
N ILE A 88 15.97 -6.15 -14.10
CA ILE A 88 16.40 -6.29 -12.70
C ILE A 88 15.96 -5.11 -11.80
N ASP A 89 15.87 -3.89 -12.35
CA ASP A 89 15.43 -2.74 -11.58
C ASP A 89 13.95 -2.87 -11.16
N ALA A 90 13.10 -3.47 -12.02
CA ALA A 90 11.70 -3.70 -11.69
C ALA A 90 11.53 -4.65 -10.49
N TYR A 91 12.37 -5.67 -10.36
CA TYR A 91 12.32 -6.59 -9.21
C TYR A 91 13.01 -6.00 -7.98
N ALA A 92 14.22 -5.46 -8.14
CA ALA A 92 15.02 -4.94 -7.03
C ALA A 92 14.35 -3.75 -6.34
N LEU A 93 13.81 -2.79 -7.11
CA LEU A 93 13.18 -1.61 -6.53
C LEU A 93 11.83 -1.92 -5.86
N VAL A 94 11.17 -3.03 -6.21
CA VAL A 94 10.00 -3.52 -5.46
C VAL A 94 10.41 -3.96 -4.06
N VAL A 95 11.50 -4.74 -3.94
CA VAL A 95 12.02 -5.16 -2.62
C VAL A 95 12.48 -3.96 -1.80
N VAL A 96 13.21 -3.02 -2.41
CA VAL A 96 13.63 -1.77 -1.75
C VAL A 96 12.42 -0.93 -1.31
N GLY A 97 11.37 -0.87 -2.14
CA GLY A 97 10.13 -0.20 -1.78
C GLY A 97 9.43 -0.85 -0.59
N TYR A 98 9.39 -2.19 -0.51
CA TYR A 98 8.84 -2.88 0.66
C TYR A 98 9.67 -2.64 1.93
N MET A 99 10.99 -2.66 1.83
CA MET A 99 11.87 -2.26 2.93
C MET A 99 11.57 -0.81 3.37
N GLY A 100 11.40 0.10 2.41
CA GLY A 100 11.02 1.49 2.67
C GLY A 100 9.68 1.61 3.39
N ASN A 101 8.70 0.74 3.10
CA ASN A 101 7.41 0.75 3.80
C ASN A 101 7.49 0.29 5.25
N THR A 102 8.53 -0.42 5.65
CA THR A 102 8.76 -0.81 7.05
C THR A 102 9.38 0.33 7.87
N VAL A 103 10.22 1.16 7.23
CA VAL A 103 10.98 2.22 7.91
C VAL A 103 10.31 3.59 7.78
N LEU A 104 9.72 3.88 6.62
CA LEU A 104 9.17 5.19 6.30
C LEU A 104 7.68 5.28 6.65
N PRO A 105 7.25 6.42 7.26
CA PRO A 105 5.83 6.66 7.51
C PRO A 105 5.05 6.82 6.19
N MET A 106 3.73 6.67 6.29
CA MET A 106 2.79 6.87 5.17
C MET A 106 3.03 5.98 3.93
N ARG A 107 3.66 4.80 4.09
CA ARG A 107 3.99 3.89 2.99
C ARG A 107 4.87 4.57 1.92
N GLY A 108 5.84 5.38 2.38
CA GLY A 108 6.76 6.12 1.51
C GLY A 108 7.67 5.26 0.62
N GLY A 109 7.71 3.94 0.81
CA GLY A 109 8.49 3.04 -0.02
C GLY A 109 8.08 3.02 -1.49
N GLU A 110 6.84 3.38 -1.80
CA GLU A 110 6.39 3.55 -3.20
C GLU A 110 7.02 4.75 -3.88
N LEU A 111 7.29 5.82 -3.13
CA LEU A 111 8.01 6.99 -3.62
C LEU A 111 9.50 6.65 -3.82
N VAL A 112 10.06 5.82 -2.95
CA VAL A 112 11.45 5.38 -3.07
C VAL A 112 11.66 4.66 -4.40
N ARG A 113 10.78 3.71 -4.77
CA ARG A 113 10.92 3.00 -6.05
C ARG A 113 10.79 3.92 -7.27
N THR A 114 9.91 4.93 -7.26
CA THR A 114 9.78 5.86 -8.40
C THR A 114 10.94 6.81 -8.53
N VAL A 115 11.43 7.34 -7.40
CA VAL A 115 12.57 8.25 -7.39
C VAL A 115 13.82 7.52 -7.88
N LEU A 116 14.08 6.32 -7.36
CA LEU A 116 15.23 5.52 -7.77
C LEU A 116 15.13 5.07 -9.23
N LEU A 117 13.94 4.68 -9.70
CA LEU A 117 13.74 4.36 -11.11
C LEU A 117 13.94 5.59 -12.01
N GLY A 118 13.40 6.75 -11.61
CA GLY A 118 13.54 7.99 -12.36
C GLY A 118 14.96 8.58 -12.34
N GLN A 119 15.87 8.07 -11.50
CA GLN A 119 17.31 8.37 -11.58
C GLN A 119 18.04 7.44 -12.56
N ARG A 120 17.46 6.28 -12.88
CA ARG A 120 18.03 5.24 -13.75
C ARG A 120 17.38 5.18 -15.13
N SER A 121 16.30 5.93 -15.34
CA SER A 121 15.52 5.98 -16.56
C SER A 121 15.63 7.37 -17.19
N SER A 122 15.62 7.43 -18.52
CA SER A 122 15.48 8.65 -19.31
C SER A 122 14.04 9.21 -19.33
N SER A 123 13.08 8.46 -18.80
CA SER A 123 11.64 8.79 -18.85
C SER A 123 11.25 9.88 -17.85
N LEU A 124 10.17 10.61 -18.15
CA LEU A 124 9.70 11.68 -17.26
C LEU A 124 9.19 11.10 -15.93
N LYS A 125 9.62 11.67 -14.80
CA LYS A 125 9.17 11.26 -13.45
C LYS A 125 7.65 11.17 -13.35
N ARG A 126 6.91 12.03 -14.06
CA ARG A 126 5.44 12.07 -14.09
C ARG A 126 4.82 10.78 -14.66
N GLU A 127 5.42 10.21 -15.70
CA GLU A 127 4.96 8.96 -16.33
C GLU A 127 5.17 7.78 -15.38
N ILE A 128 6.35 7.73 -14.74
CA ILE A 128 6.67 6.74 -13.71
C ILE A 128 5.68 6.82 -12.54
N PHE A 129 5.34 8.02 -12.06
CA PHE A 129 4.33 8.20 -11.02
C PHE A 129 2.93 7.77 -11.46
N GLY A 130 2.54 8.05 -12.71
CA GLY A 130 1.26 7.62 -13.28
C GLY A 130 1.11 6.10 -13.28
N SER A 131 2.19 5.37 -13.56
CA SER A 131 2.19 3.90 -13.54
C SER A 131 1.82 3.32 -12.17
N ILE A 132 2.25 3.96 -11.08
CA ILE A 132 1.90 3.54 -9.71
C ILE A 132 0.44 3.80 -9.42
N ILE A 133 -0.07 4.97 -9.79
CA ILE A 133 -1.46 5.32 -9.51
C ILE A 133 -2.39 4.34 -10.24
N ALA A 134 -2.10 4.03 -11.50
CA ALA A 134 -2.82 3.01 -12.26
C ALA A 134 -2.74 1.64 -11.58
N GLU A 135 -1.55 1.23 -11.14
CA GLU A 135 -1.36 -0.01 -10.37
C GLU A 135 -2.25 -0.04 -9.12
N ARG A 136 -2.28 1.04 -8.34
CA ARG A 136 -3.07 1.11 -7.09
C ARG A 136 -4.56 1.13 -7.34
N LEU A 137 -5.02 1.78 -8.41
CA LEU A 137 -6.43 1.75 -8.78
C LEU A 137 -6.86 0.34 -9.17
N LEU A 138 -6.03 -0.36 -9.96
CA LEU A 138 -6.27 -1.76 -10.30
C LEU A 138 -6.28 -2.67 -9.06
N ASP A 139 -5.38 -2.45 -8.10
CA ASP A 139 -5.39 -3.17 -6.82
C ASP A 139 -6.70 -2.97 -6.05
N VAL A 140 -7.18 -1.73 -5.96
CA VAL A 140 -8.44 -1.40 -5.28
C VAL A 140 -9.61 -2.10 -5.96
N VAL A 141 -9.69 -2.02 -7.29
CA VAL A 141 -10.75 -2.70 -8.07
C VAL A 141 -10.69 -4.21 -7.84
N ALA A 142 -9.51 -4.82 -7.93
CA ALA A 142 -9.35 -6.26 -7.70
C ALA A 142 -9.77 -6.67 -6.28
N LEU A 143 -9.41 -5.88 -5.26
CA LEU A 143 -9.81 -6.14 -3.87
C LEU A 143 -11.33 -6.03 -3.69
N VAL A 144 -11.97 -5.03 -4.28
CA VAL A 144 -13.43 -4.85 -4.22
C VAL A 144 -14.13 -6.04 -4.89
N LEU A 145 -13.68 -6.45 -6.06
CA LEU A 145 -14.24 -7.60 -6.77
C LEU A 145 -14.05 -8.89 -6.00
N MET A 146 -12.85 -9.12 -5.44
CA MET A 146 -12.57 -10.30 -4.62
C MET A 146 -13.43 -10.31 -3.35
N PHE A 147 -13.60 -9.16 -2.68
CA PHE A 147 -14.45 -9.03 -1.50
C PHE A 147 -15.92 -9.32 -1.84
N ALA A 148 -16.43 -8.76 -2.94
CA ALA A 148 -17.78 -9.03 -3.42
C ALA A 148 -17.99 -10.51 -3.74
N LEU A 149 -17.03 -11.13 -4.45
CA LEU A 149 -17.07 -12.55 -4.80
C LEU A 149 -17.08 -13.45 -3.55
N VAL A 150 -16.16 -13.24 -2.61
CA VAL A 150 -16.09 -14.04 -1.38
C VAL A 150 -17.35 -13.87 -0.54
N THR A 151 -17.88 -12.66 -0.46
CA THR A 151 -19.14 -12.38 0.25
C THR A 151 -20.30 -13.10 -0.42
N TRP A 152 -20.43 -13.02 -1.74
CA TRP A 152 -21.47 -13.71 -2.51
C TRP A 152 -21.37 -15.24 -2.37
N LEU A 153 -20.16 -15.81 -2.47
CA LEU A 153 -19.92 -17.24 -2.28
C LEU A 153 -20.25 -17.70 -0.84
N LYS A 154 -19.94 -16.89 0.18
CA LYS A 154 -20.32 -17.19 1.56
C LYS A 154 -21.82 -17.12 1.79
N VAL A 155 -22.51 -16.15 1.19
CA VAL A 155 -23.98 -16.04 1.25
C VAL A 155 -24.66 -17.22 0.55
N ALA A 156 -24.11 -17.70 -0.57
CA ALA A 156 -24.62 -18.88 -1.27
C ALA A 156 -24.38 -20.21 -0.53
N GLY A 157 -23.46 -20.24 0.45
CA GLY A 157 -23.08 -21.44 1.21
C GLY A 157 -23.58 -21.48 2.66
N SER A 158 -24.30 -20.45 3.13
CA SER A 158 -24.88 -20.41 4.48
C SER A 158 -26.28 -21.05 4.50
N PRO A 159 -26.64 -21.90 5.51
CA PRO A 159 -27.98 -22.49 5.68
C PRO A 159 -29.12 -21.49 5.95
N VAL A 160 -28.86 -20.19 5.77
CA VAL A 160 -29.82 -19.10 5.97
C VAL A 160 -29.87 -18.32 4.67
N GLY A 161 -30.35 -19.00 3.63
CA GLY A 161 -30.82 -18.48 2.36
C GLY A 161 -32.03 -19.31 1.96
#